data_AF-A0A915PCJ9-F1
#
_entry.id   AF-A0A915PCJ9-F1
#
_cell.length_a   1.000
_cell.length_b   1.000
_cell.length_c   1.000
_cell.angle_alpha   90.00
_cell.angle_beta   90.00
_cell.angle_gamma   90.00
#
_symmetry.space_group_name_H-M   'P 1'
#
loop_
_entity.id
_entity.type
_entity.pdbx_description
1 polymer ?
#
loop_
_entity_poly.entity_id
_entity_poly.type
_entity_poly.pdbx_seq_one_letter_code
_entity_poly.pdbx_strand_id
1 'polypeptide(L)'
;MATSTAASWADLWDQIDILASHTQKGIENLEKYGMFLKERAAIEDEYAAKLRALVKKNLGKKKEDEEAAKAYTFIGSFHSILHEIESLAGQHEVIAEGLRKDIHPALLAKCAALRSARKNHFNELHIINGVLNTSVDNMLKFQKNYWQVLPLFYKRFLEYTNGLIDRLNIMFCKAFKEAEVAHLKYDKAEKNMDLSRADLERAKNNAIQRTQICEDAKQNYAHALQAANQQQYQHYNQLLPKILEVS
;
A
#
# COMPACT_ATOMS: atom_id res chain seq x y z
N MET A 1 -3.02 33.75 12.27
CA MET A 1 -2.50 32.47 12.79
C MET A 1 -2.50 31.49 11.63
N ALA A 2 -1.33 31.19 11.06
CA ALA A 2 -1.22 30.14 10.05
C ALA A 2 -1.25 28.79 10.79
N THR A 3 -2.33 28.05 10.62
CA THR A 3 -2.37 26.63 11.00
C THR A 3 -1.32 25.93 10.15
N SER A 4 -0.22 25.50 10.77
CA SER A 4 0.70 24.55 10.15
C SER A 4 -0.13 23.30 9.86
N THR A 5 -0.50 23.10 8.59
CA THR A 5 -1.07 21.84 8.12
C THR A 5 0.03 20.81 8.29
N ALA A 6 -0.06 20.02 9.35
CA ALA A 6 0.85 18.90 9.57
C ALA A 6 0.83 18.01 8.32
N ALA A 7 2.02 17.65 7.83
CA ALA A 7 2.14 16.74 6.70
C ALA A 7 1.37 15.45 6.99
N SER A 8 0.46 15.06 6.09
CA SER A 8 -0.35 13.86 6.22
C SER A 8 0.26 12.73 5.39
N TRP A 9 0.08 11.49 5.84
CA TRP A 9 0.41 10.32 5.02
C TRP A 9 -0.46 10.27 3.75
N ALA A 10 -1.62 10.92 3.77
CA ALA A 10 -2.46 11.12 2.58
C ALA A 10 -1.76 11.94 1.48
N ASP A 11 -0.77 12.77 1.81
CA ASP A 11 0.02 13.54 0.85
C ASP A 11 0.98 12.65 0.04
N LEU A 12 1.16 11.39 0.44
CA LEU A 12 2.05 10.39 -0.17
C LEU A 12 1.29 9.40 -1.08
N TRP A 13 0.17 9.83 -1.63
CA TRP A 13 -0.73 9.01 -2.44
C TRP A 13 -0.06 8.37 -3.67
N ASP A 14 1.03 8.96 -4.17
CA ASP A 14 1.83 8.50 -5.31
C ASP A 14 3.09 7.71 -4.90
N GLN A 15 3.35 7.54 -3.61
CA GLN A 15 4.58 6.95 -3.05
C GLN A 15 4.35 5.63 -2.30
N ILE A 16 3.37 4.84 -2.75
CA ILE A 16 2.96 3.58 -2.12
C ILE A 16 4.13 2.60 -1.92
N ASP A 17 5.04 2.47 -2.89
CA ASP A 17 6.18 1.54 -2.78
C ASP A 17 7.17 1.98 -1.69
N ILE A 18 7.37 3.30 -1.54
CA ILE A 18 8.22 3.88 -0.50
C ILE A 18 7.58 3.62 0.86
N LEU A 19 6.27 3.83 1.00
CA LEU A 19 5.50 3.53 2.21
C LEU A 19 5.56 2.03 2.56
N ALA A 20 5.44 1.15 1.57
CA ALA A 20 5.54 -0.29 1.75
C ALA A 20 6.91 -0.70 2.30
N SER A 21 7.98 -0.07 1.80
CA SER A 21 9.35 -0.27 2.29
C SER A 21 9.54 0.31 3.69
N HIS A 22 9.06 1.53 3.93
CA HIS A 22 9.20 2.23 5.20
C HIS A 22 8.54 1.47 6.36
N THR A 23 7.28 1.06 6.18
CA THR A 23 6.52 0.28 7.18
C THR A 23 7.15 -1.08 7.45
N GLN A 24 7.64 -1.76 6.41
CA GLN A 24 8.34 -3.05 6.56
C GLN A 24 9.65 -2.90 7.35
N LYS A 25 10.47 -1.91 7.01
CA LYS A 25 11.73 -1.62 7.73
C LYS A 25 11.48 -1.22 9.18
N GLY A 26 10.41 -0.48 9.46
CA GLY A 26 10.01 -0.14 10.83
C GLY A 26 9.75 -1.38 11.68
N ILE A 27 8.99 -2.35 11.14
CA ILE A 27 8.72 -3.63 11.81
C ILE A 27 10.02 -4.41 12.01
N GLU A 28 10.87 -4.53 10.98
CA GLU A 28 12.15 -5.25 11.08
C GLU A 28 13.10 -4.62 12.11
N ASN A 29 13.09 -3.29 12.24
CA ASN A 29 13.91 -2.60 13.22
C ASN A 29 13.42 -2.87 14.65
N LEU A 30 12.10 -2.90 14.87
CA LEU A 30 11.52 -3.33 16.15
C LEU A 30 11.86 -4.81 16.43
N GLU A 31 11.86 -5.63 15.38
CA GLU A 31 12.46 -6.98 15.28
C GLU A 31 13.81 -7.10 15.98
N LYS A 32 14.74 -6.31 15.45
CA LYS A 32 16.12 -6.24 15.92
C LYS A 32 16.22 -5.76 17.36
N TYR A 33 15.39 -4.77 17.75
CA TYR A 33 15.33 -4.33 19.14
C TYR A 33 14.85 -5.45 20.07
N GLY A 34 13.87 -6.26 19.64
CA GLY A 34 13.47 -7.47 20.34
C GLY A 34 14.62 -8.45 20.56
N MET A 35 15.45 -8.70 19.54
CA MET A 35 16.64 -9.55 19.67
C MET A 35 17.66 -8.96 20.64
N PHE A 36 17.92 -7.67 20.53
CA PHE A 36 18.81 -6.95 21.45
C PHE A 36 18.36 -7.11 22.92
N LEU A 37 17.06 -6.99 23.21
CA LEU A 37 16.54 -7.18 24.58
C LEU A 37 16.80 -8.59 25.11
N LYS A 38 16.73 -9.61 24.24
CA LYS A 38 17.01 -11.00 24.59
C LYS A 38 18.48 -11.22 24.93
N GLU A 39 19.39 -10.66 24.13
CA GLU A 39 20.83 -10.70 24.39
C GLU A 39 21.18 -9.92 25.66
N ARG A 40 20.59 -8.75 25.84
CA ARG A 40 20.74 -7.94 27.05
C ARG A 40 20.27 -8.69 28.30
N ALA A 41 19.14 -9.40 28.25
CA ALA A 41 18.69 -10.23 29.37
C ALA A 41 19.69 -11.36 29.71
N ALA A 42 20.31 -11.98 28.70
CA ALA A 42 21.32 -13.03 28.91
C ALA A 42 22.60 -12.48 29.58
N ILE A 43 23.04 -11.28 29.20
CA ILE A 43 24.17 -10.60 29.85
C ILE A 43 23.87 -10.33 31.33
N GLU A 44 22.65 -9.91 31.65
CA GLU A 44 22.21 -9.65 33.02
C GLU A 44 22.20 -10.94 33.87
N ASP A 45 21.67 -12.05 33.33
CA ASP A 45 21.73 -13.35 34.01
C ASP A 45 23.17 -13.81 34.25
N GLU A 46 24.06 -13.67 33.25
CA GLU A 46 25.46 -14.07 33.37
C GLU A 46 26.20 -13.23 34.43
N TYR A 47 25.94 -11.92 34.47
CA TYR A 47 26.51 -11.03 35.47
C TYR A 47 26.06 -11.40 36.88
N ALA A 48 24.75 -11.59 37.08
CA ALA A 48 24.20 -12.02 38.37
C ALA A 48 24.77 -13.38 38.81
N ALA A 49 24.87 -14.36 37.91
CA ALA A 49 25.44 -15.66 38.20
C ALA A 49 26.91 -15.57 38.65
N LYS A 50 27.71 -14.71 38.00
CA LYS A 50 29.11 -14.46 38.39
C LYS A 50 29.20 -13.78 39.76
N LEU A 51 28.31 -12.83 40.08
CA LEU A 51 28.25 -12.21 41.41
C LEU A 51 27.88 -13.23 42.50
N ARG A 52 26.86 -14.07 42.28
CA ARG A 52 26.50 -15.15 43.23
C ARG A 52 27.64 -16.15 43.43
N ALA A 53 28.34 -16.53 42.35
CA ALA A 53 29.48 -17.42 42.43
C ALA A 53 30.63 -16.79 43.25
N LEU A 54 30.89 -15.50 43.07
CA LEU A 54 31.86 -14.74 43.85
C LEU A 54 31.49 -14.72 45.34
N VAL A 55 30.24 -14.39 45.67
CA VAL A 55 29.75 -14.38 47.06
C VAL A 55 29.89 -15.78 47.68
N LYS A 56 29.41 -16.82 47.00
CA LYS A 56 29.50 -18.22 47.46
C LYS A 56 30.94 -18.71 47.67
N LYS A 57 31.90 -18.20 46.90
CA LYS A 57 33.33 -18.55 47.05
C LYS A 57 33.95 -17.91 48.30
N ASN A 58 33.48 -16.72 48.68
CA ASN A 58 34.03 -15.94 49.80
C ASN A 58 33.23 -16.11 51.10
N LEU A 59 31.97 -16.53 51.04
CA LEU A 59 31.20 -16.96 52.20
C LEU A 59 31.66 -18.37 52.60
N GLY A 60 32.33 -18.46 53.74
CA GLY A 60 32.60 -19.73 54.39
C GLY A 60 31.30 -20.42 54.80
N LYS A 61 31.25 -21.75 54.69
CA LYS A 61 30.04 -22.54 55.00
C LYS A 61 30.03 -23.10 56.42
N LYS A 62 30.96 -22.71 57.29
CA LYS A 62 31.12 -23.32 58.61
C LYS A 62 30.42 -22.48 59.67
N LYS A 63 29.86 -23.17 60.66
CA LYS A 63 29.29 -22.57 61.89
C LYS A 63 30.32 -21.67 62.61
N GLU A 64 31.61 -22.01 62.50
CA GLU A 64 32.73 -21.21 62.99
C GLU A 64 32.83 -19.83 62.32
N ASP A 65 32.48 -19.71 61.03
CA ASP A 65 32.56 -18.44 60.30
C ASP A 65 31.45 -17.46 60.74
N GLU A 66 30.26 -17.98 61.09
CA GLU A 66 29.19 -17.17 61.66
C GLU A 66 29.51 -16.68 63.08
N GLU A 67 30.12 -17.53 63.91
CA GLU A 67 30.59 -17.12 65.24
C GLU A 67 31.72 -16.09 65.12
N ALA A 68 32.65 -16.28 64.20
CA ALA A 68 33.73 -15.32 63.93
C ALA A 68 33.18 -13.97 63.43
N ALA A 69 32.16 -13.98 62.56
CA ALA A 69 31.51 -12.75 62.10
C ALA A 69 30.79 -11.98 63.22
N LYS A 70 30.30 -12.69 64.25
CA LYS A 70 29.72 -12.07 65.46
C LYS A 70 30.78 -11.60 66.45
N ALA A 71 31.89 -12.32 66.54
CA ALA A 71 32.97 -12.03 67.49
C ALA A 71 33.90 -10.90 67.03
N TYR A 72 34.08 -10.72 65.71
CA TYR A 72 35.03 -9.77 65.14
C TYR A 72 34.36 -8.83 64.13
N THR A 73 34.41 -7.52 64.40
CA THR A 73 33.72 -6.50 63.59
C THR A 73 34.21 -6.42 62.14
N PHE A 74 35.50 -6.63 61.88
CA PHE A 74 36.04 -6.62 60.52
C PHE A 74 35.54 -7.81 59.68
N ILE A 75 35.33 -8.98 60.30
CA ILE A 75 34.75 -10.16 59.64
C ILE A 75 33.27 -9.93 59.38
N GLY A 76 32.53 -9.45 60.37
CA GLY A 76 31.11 -9.09 60.22
C GLY A 76 30.89 -8.06 59.11
N SER A 77 31.74 -7.04 59.03
CA SER A 77 31.66 -6.00 57.99
C SER A 77 31.89 -6.57 56.59
N PHE A 78 32.84 -7.50 56.44
CA PHE A 78 33.07 -8.19 55.17
C PHE A 78 31.87 -9.05 54.76
N HIS A 79 31.25 -9.78 55.71
CA HIS A 79 30.02 -10.53 55.44
C HIS A 79 28.86 -9.64 55.00
N SER A 80 28.69 -8.46 55.63
CA SER A 80 27.68 -7.49 55.20
C SER A 80 27.89 -7.06 53.74
N ILE A 81 29.14 -6.78 53.33
CA ILE A 81 29.45 -6.45 51.93
C ILE A 81 29.09 -7.60 50.98
N LEU A 82 29.39 -8.85 51.35
CA LEU A 82 29.05 -10.03 50.55
C LEU A 82 27.52 -10.19 50.38
N HIS A 83 26.73 -9.91 51.42
CA HIS A 83 25.28 -9.92 51.33
C HIS A 83 24.73 -8.80 50.43
N GLU A 84 25.33 -7.60 50.44
CA GLU A 84 24.93 -6.54 49.51
C GLU A 84 25.22 -6.92 48.05
N ILE A 85 26.34 -7.60 47.78
CA ILE A 85 26.64 -8.13 46.44
C ILE A 85 25.64 -9.22 46.03
N GLU A 86 25.19 -10.07 46.96
CA GLU A 86 24.14 -11.05 46.70
C GLU A 86 22.79 -10.40 46.38
N SER A 87 22.43 -9.35 47.13
CA SER A 87 21.23 -8.54 46.87
C SER A 87 21.29 -7.88 45.47
N LEU A 88 22.44 -7.30 45.11
CA LEU A 88 22.68 -6.74 43.78
C LEU A 88 22.48 -7.80 42.68
N ALA A 89 23.05 -9.00 42.84
CA ALA A 89 22.85 -10.09 41.90
C ALA A 89 21.36 -10.43 41.72
N GLY A 90 20.58 -10.48 42.80
CA GLY A 90 19.13 -10.67 42.75
C GLY A 90 18.39 -9.58 41.97
N GLN A 91 18.80 -8.32 42.09
CA GLN A 91 18.21 -7.22 41.30
C GLN A 91 18.50 -7.38 39.80
N HIS A 92 19.71 -7.80 39.43
CA HIS A 92 20.06 -8.10 38.04
C HIS A 92 19.23 -9.25 37.47
N GLU A 93 18.96 -10.31 38.26
CA GLU A 93 18.05 -11.40 37.87
C GLU A 93 16.62 -10.91 37.61
N VAL A 94 16.10 -10.00 38.46
CA VAL A 94 14.78 -9.39 38.26
C VAL A 94 14.72 -8.57 36.96
N ILE A 95 15.79 -7.82 36.64
CA ILE A 95 15.89 -7.08 35.38
C ILE A 95 15.90 -8.05 34.19
N ALA A 96 16.72 -9.10 34.23
CA ALA A 96 16.77 -10.13 33.19
C ALA A 96 15.40 -10.80 32.98
N GLU A 97 14.72 -11.13 34.07
CA GLU A 97 13.39 -11.75 34.04
C GLU A 97 12.34 -10.83 33.41
N GLY A 98 12.28 -9.55 33.82
CA GLY A 98 11.33 -8.58 33.26
C GLY A 98 11.56 -8.34 31.76
N LEU A 99 12.83 -8.26 31.34
CA LEU A 99 13.17 -8.16 29.91
C LEU A 99 12.68 -9.39 29.12
N ARG A 100 12.88 -10.60 29.66
CA ARG A 100 12.61 -11.87 28.97
C ARG A 100 11.14 -12.27 28.99
N LYS A 101 10.43 -12.06 30.10
CA LYS A 101 9.05 -12.54 30.31
C LYS A 101 8.00 -11.49 29.99
N ASP A 102 8.31 -10.21 30.17
CA ASP A 102 7.32 -9.15 30.00
C ASP A 102 7.56 -8.38 28.71
N ILE A 103 8.74 -7.74 28.59
CA ILE A 103 8.98 -6.77 27.50
C ILE A 103 9.20 -7.49 26.16
N HIS A 104 10.08 -8.49 26.11
CA HIS A 104 10.40 -9.18 24.85
C HIS A 104 9.17 -9.85 24.21
N PRO A 105 8.32 -10.61 24.93
CA PRO A 105 7.12 -11.21 24.34
C PRO A 105 6.08 -10.17 23.93
N ALA A 106 5.87 -9.10 24.72
CA ALA A 106 4.96 -8.02 24.37
C ALA A 106 5.39 -7.30 23.08
N LEU A 107 6.70 -7.07 22.91
CA LEU A 107 7.26 -6.51 21.69
C LEU A 107 7.02 -7.43 20.49
N LEU A 108 7.30 -8.73 20.61
CA LEU A 108 7.06 -9.68 19.52
C LEU A 108 5.58 -9.76 19.14
N ALA A 109 4.67 -9.74 20.12
CA ALA A 109 3.24 -9.67 19.89
C ALA A 109 2.84 -8.39 19.14
N LYS A 110 3.43 -7.24 19.50
CA LYS A 110 3.23 -5.98 18.78
C LYS A 110 3.72 -6.06 17.34
N CYS A 111 4.90 -6.64 17.09
CA CYS A 111 5.42 -6.85 15.73
C CYS A 111 4.49 -7.74 14.89
N ALA A 112 3.96 -8.83 15.46
CA ALA A 112 3.00 -9.69 14.78
C ALA A 112 1.69 -8.96 14.44
N ALA A 113 1.17 -8.17 15.38
CA ALA A 113 -0.02 -7.34 15.15
C ALA A 113 0.21 -6.30 14.04
N LEU A 114 1.35 -5.60 14.06
CA LEU A 114 1.72 -4.62 13.03
C LEU A 114 1.85 -5.27 11.64
N ARG A 115 2.43 -6.47 11.54
CA ARG A 115 2.48 -7.22 10.27
C ARG A 115 1.09 -7.55 9.74
N SER A 116 0.20 -8.00 10.61
CA SER A 116 -1.18 -8.33 10.25
C SER A 116 -1.94 -7.09 9.77
N ALA A 117 -1.86 -5.99 10.53
CA ALA A 117 -2.47 -4.71 10.18
C ALA A 117 -1.94 -4.20 8.83
N ARG A 118 -0.61 -4.17 8.65
CA ARG A 118 0.02 -3.81 7.38
C ARG A 118 -0.51 -4.65 6.22
N LYS A 119 -0.58 -5.97 6.37
CA LYS A 119 -1.13 -6.86 5.34
C LYS A 119 -2.57 -6.49 4.98
N ASN A 120 -3.41 -6.21 5.97
CA ASN A 120 -4.81 -5.83 5.75
C ASN A 120 -4.92 -4.50 5.00
N HIS A 121 -4.17 -3.46 5.41
CA HIS A 121 -4.19 -2.17 4.72
C HIS A 121 -3.73 -2.28 3.26
N PHE A 122 -2.69 -3.08 2.97
CA PHE A 122 -2.25 -3.30 1.59
C PHE A 122 -3.25 -4.13 0.77
N ASN A 123 -3.99 -5.05 1.39
CA ASN A 123 -5.07 -5.76 0.71
C ASN A 123 -6.22 -4.79 0.36
N GLU A 124 -6.60 -3.91 1.29
CA GLU A 124 -7.61 -2.88 1.03
C GLU A 124 -7.16 -1.93 -0.08
N LEU A 125 -5.89 -1.50 -0.05
CA LEU A 125 -5.30 -0.67 -1.09
C LEU A 125 -5.39 -1.35 -2.46
N HIS A 126 -5.04 -2.65 -2.52
CA HIS A 126 -5.15 -3.44 -3.75
C HIS A 126 -6.59 -3.50 -4.26
N ILE A 127 -7.57 -3.69 -3.38
CA ILE A 127 -8.99 -3.72 -3.73
C ILE A 127 -9.42 -2.37 -4.34
N ILE A 128 -9.14 -1.25 -3.67
CA ILE A 128 -9.60 0.07 -4.16
C ILE A 128 -8.90 0.48 -5.46
N ASN A 129 -7.64 0.07 -5.65
CA ASN A 129 -6.91 0.25 -6.90
C ASN A 129 -7.53 -0.60 -8.01
N GLY A 130 -7.89 -1.86 -7.72
CA GLY A 130 -8.53 -2.76 -8.68
C GLY A 130 -9.88 -2.22 -9.18
N VAL A 131 -10.69 -1.64 -8.29
CA VAL A 131 -11.97 -1.02 -8.66
C VAL A 131 -11.75 0.19 -9.57
N LEU A 132 -10.81 1.08 -9.23
CA LEU A 132 -10.49 2.24 -10.07
C LEU A 132 -9.97 1.81 -11.45
N ASN A 133 -8.98 0.90 -11.48
CA ASN A 133 -8.39 0.40 -12.71
C ASN A 133 -9.45 -0.24 -13.62
N THR A 134 -10.34 -1.06 -13.07
CA THR A 134 -11.45 -1.66 -13.85
C THR A 134 -12.36 -0.60 -14.47
N SER A 135 -12.68 0.46 -13.73
CA SER A 135 -13.51 1.57 -14.24
C SER A 135 -12.79 2.34 -15.35
N VAL A 136 -11.50 2.62 -15.16
CA VAL A 136 -10.64 3.29 -16.16
C VAL A 136 -10.48 2.43 -17.41
N ASP A 137 -10.20 1.13 -17.29
CA ASP A 137 -10.06 0.21 -18.41
C ASP A 137 -11.35 0.10 -19.23
N ASN A 138 -12.50 0.06 -18.55
CA ASN A 138 -13.79 0.08 -19.20
C ASN A 138 -14.03 1.40 -19.97
N MET A 139 -13.70 2.54 -19.35
CA MET A 139 -13.73 3.83 -20.02
C MET A 139 -12.81 3.87 -21.24
N LEU A 140 -11.55 3.43 -21.13
CA LEU A 140 -10.59 3.37 -22.24
C LEU A 140 -11.08 2.47 -23.37
N LYS A 141 -11.74 1.36 -23.05
CA LYS A 141 -12.38 0.48 -24.04
C LYS A 141 -13.47 1.20 -24.81
N PHE A 142 -14.40 1.88 -24.14
CA PHE A 142 -15.46 2.64 -24.81
C PHE A 142 -14.93 3.85 -25.56
N GLN A 143 -13.90 4.50 -25.02
CA GLN A 143 -13.18 5.57 -25.70
C GLN A 143 -12.59 5.06 -27.03
N LYS A 144 -11.93 3.89 -27.01
CA LYS A 144 -11.39 3.25 -28.22
C LYS A 144 -12.50 2.97 -29.25
N ASN A 145 -13.65 2.48 -28.81
CA ASN A 145 -14.79 2.21 -29.70
C ASN A 145 -15.34 3.51 -30.31
N TYR A 146 -15.48 4.57 -29.51
CA TYR A 146 -15.91 5.88 -29.99
C TYR A 146 -14.93 6.49 -31.00
N TRP A 147 -13.62 6.37 -30.76
CA TRP A 147 -12.61 6.84 -31.71
C TRP A 147 -12.64 6.10 -33.06
N GLN A 148 -13.07 4.84 -33.10
CA GLN A 148 -13.17 4.07 -34.36
C GLN A 148 -14.31 4.55 -35.28
N VAL A 149 -15.26 5.31 -34.74
CA VAL A 149 -16.47 5.78 -35.45
C VAL A 149 -16.48 7.30 -35.67
N LEU A 150 -15.48 8.02 -35.16
CA LEU A 150 -15.39 9.47 -35.26
C LEU A 150 -15.12 9.93 -36.72
N PRO A 151 -15.79 10.97 -37.22
CA PRO A 151 -15.55 11.50 -38.57
C PRO A 151 -14.13 12.07 -38.78
N LEU A 152 -13.52 11.84 -39.95
CA LEU A 152 -12.23 12.40 -40.36
C LEU A 152 -12.10 13.93 -40.16
N PHE A 153 -13.20 14.67 -40.29
CA PHE A 153 -13.23 16.12 -40.08
C PHE A 153 -12.87 16.51 -38.64
N TYR A 154 -13.38 15.75 -37.65
CA TYR A 154 -13.15 16.03 -36.23
C TYR A 154 -11.80 15.48 -35.76
N LYS A 155 -11.36 14.35 -36.32
CA LYS A 155 -10.00 13.81 -36.10
C LYS A 155 -8.92 14.77 -36.61
N ARG A 156 -9.08 15.30 -37.84
CA ARG A 156 -8.14 16.26 -38.42
C ARG A 156 -8.12 17.61 -37.70
N PHE A 157 -9.27 18.01 -37.14
CA PHE A 157 -9.38 19.19 -36.27
C PHE A 157 -8.72 18.97 -34.88
N LEU A 158 -8.86 17.78 -34.28
CA LEU A 158 -8.19 17.41 -33.03
C LEU A 158 -6.68 17.20 -33.18
N GLU A 159 -6.23 16.61 -34.29
CA GLU A 159 -4.80 16.48 -34.65
C GLU A 159 -4.15 17.85 -34.89
N TYR A 160 -4.90 18.83 -35.41
CA TYR A 160 -4.44 20.21 -35.56
C TYR A 160 -4.34 20.96 -34.22
N THR A 161 -5.07 20.52 -33.19
CA THR A 161 -5.17 21.22 -31.90
C THR A 161 -4.42 20.56 -30.74
N ASN A 162 -3.98 19.31 -30.84
CA ASN A 162 -3.14 18.66 -29.82
C ASN A 162 -2.05 17.79 -30.45
N GLY A 163 -0.83 18.32 -30.52
CA GLY A 163 0.39 17.56 -30.80
C GLY A 163 0.87 16.83 -29.56
N LEU A 164 0.42 15.59 -29.36
CA LEU A 164 1.06 14.50 -28.61
C LEU A 164 0.02 13.38 -28.46
N ILE A 165 0.11 12.32 -29.29
CA ILE A 165 -0.20 10.90 -28.99
C ILE A 165 0.05 10.10 -30.31
N ASP A 166 1.32 9.88 -30.63
CA ASP A 166 1.72 9.10 -31.82
C ASP A 166 1.76 7.58 -31.62
N ARG A 167 1.38 7.06 -30.44
CA ARG A 167 1.40 5.61 -30.17
C ARG A 167 0.04 4.92 -30.26
N LEU A 168 -1.06 5.65 -30.38
CA LEU A 168 -2.38 5.05 -30.60
C LEU A 168 -2.77 4.97 -32.09
N ASN A 169 -2.01 5.56 -33.00
CA ASN A 169 -2.48 5.90 -34.33
C ASN A 169 -2.54 4.75 -35.36
N ILE A 170 -2.03 3.55 -35.04
CA ILE A 170 -1.89 2.45 -36.02
C ILE A 170 -3.06 1.44 -36.02
N MET A 171 -3.98 1.47 -35.03
CA MET A 171 -5.04 0.45 -34.89
C MET A 171 -6.48 0.88 -35.26
N PHE A 172 -6.74 2.11 -35.74
CA PHE A 172 -8.09 2.71 -35.70
C PHE A 172 -8.92 2.79 -36.99
N CYS A 173 -8.39 2.43 -38.17
CA CYS A 173 -8.99 2.88 -39.45
C CYS A 173 -9.92 1.90 -40.19
N LYS A 174 -10.50 0.87 -39.57
CA LYS A 174 -11.36 -0.10 -40.30
C LYS A 174 -12.84 0.29 -40.33
N ALA A 175 -13.46 0.52 -39.17
CA ALA A 175 -14.90 0.78 -39.07
C ALA A 175 -15.32 2.11 -39.72
N PHE A 176 -14.51 3.16 -39.57
CA PHE A 176 -14.72 4.44 -40.24
C PHE A 176 -14.65 4.33 -41.77
N LYS A 177 -13.64 3.64 -42.32
CA LYS A 177 -13.49 3.47 -43.77
C LYS A 177 -14.69 2.75 -44.36
N GLU A 178 -15.28 1.82 -43.62
CA GLU A 178 -16.52 1.15 -44.01
C GLU A 178 -17.75 2.07 -43.93
N ALA A 179 -17.86 2.94 -42.93
CA ALA A 179 -18.95 3.91 -42.78
C ALA A 179 -18.90 5.02 -43.84
N GLU A 180 -17.71 5.57 -44.12
CA GLU A 180 -17.49 6.56 -45.16
C GLU A 180 -17.81 5.99 -46.55
N VAL A 181 -17.35 4.77 -46.82
CA VAL A 181 -17.69 4.05 -48.06
C VAL A 181 -19.21 3.81 -48.16
N ALA A 182 -19.89 3.54 -47.05
CA ALA A 182 -21.34 3.37 -47.04
C ALA A 182 -22.11 4.67 -47.34
N HIS A 183 -21.74 5.79 -46.71
CA HIS A 183 -22.36 7.10 -46.96
C HIS A 183 -22.10 7.59 -48.39
N LEU A 184 -20.86 7.48 -48.89
CA LEU A 184 -20.55 7.83 -50.28
C LEU A 184 -21.27 6.95 -51.29
N LYS A 185 -21.55 5.68 -50.95
CA LYS A 185 -22.38 4.79 -51.77
C LYS A 185 -23.84 5.21 -51.76
N TYR A 186 -24.38 5.63 -50.62
CA TYR A 186 -25.74 6.17 -50.53
C TYR A 186 -25.91 7.47 -51.34
N ASP A 187 -25.03 8.46 -51.15
CA ASP A 187 -25.10 9.75 -51.87
C ASP A 187 -24.99 9.59 -53.39
N LYS A 188 -24.20 8.60 -53.85
CA LYS A 188 -24.10 8.24 -55.28
C LYS A 188 -25.33 7.49 -55.78
N ALA A 189 -25.89 6.61 -54.96
CA ALA A 189 -27.12 5.86 -55.26
C ALA A 189 -28.33 6.79 -55.41
N GLU A 190 -28.44 7.82 -54.56
CA GLU A 190 -29.54 8.79 -54.57
C GLU A 190 -29.58 9.64 -55.86
N LYS A 191 -28.42 9.87 -56.46
CA LYS A 191 -28.26 10.66 -57.69
C LYS A 191 -28.33 9.82 -58.97
N ASN A 192 -28.46 8.51 -58.86
CA ASN A 192 -28.48 7.60 -59.99
C ASN A 192 -29.92 7.25 -60.41
N MET A 193 -30.36 7.80 -61.54
CA MET A 193 -31.70 7.59 -62.09
C MET A 193 -31.97 6.14 -62.54
N ASP A 194 -30.91 5.33 -62.72
CA ASP A 194 -30.99 3.93 -63.17
C ASP A 194 -31.03 2.93 -62.01
N LEU A 195 -30.98 3.39 -60.75
CA LEU A 195 -30.91 2.52 -59.58
C LEU A 195 -32.30 2.07 -59.12
N SER A 196 -32.44 0.79 -58.75
CA SER A 196 -33.69 0.28 -58.19
C SER A 196 -34.00 0.93 -56.83
N ARG A 197 -35.28 1.20 -56.59
CA ARG A 197 -35.79 1.68 -55.29
C ARG A 197 -35.34 0.78 -54.12
N ALA A 198 -35.19 -0.52 -54.36
CA ALA A 198 -34.72 -1.47 -53.35
C ALA A 198 -33.23 -1.27 -52.99
N ASP A 199 -32.38 -0.92 -53.96
CA ASP A 199 -30.95 -0.68 -53.73
C ASP A 199 -30.70 0.67 -53.06
N LEU A 200 -31.50 1.69 -53.41
CA LEU A 200 -31.50 2.99 -52.74
C LEU A 200 -31.87 2.85 -51.26
N GLU A 201 -32.95 2.11 -50.95
CA GLU A 201 -33.39 1.90 -49.57
C GLU A 201 -32.37 1.07 -48.76
N ARG A 202 -31.69 0.10 -49.40
CA ARG A 202 -30.60 -0.65 -48.77
C ARG A 202 -29.41 0.25 -48.39
N ALA A 203 -29.03 1.17 -49.28
CA ALA A 203 -27.95 2.11 -49.01
C ALA A 203 -28.33 3.11 -47.90
N LYS A 204 -29.58 3.58 -47.87
CA LYS A 204 -30.13 4.43 -46.81
C LYS A 204 -30.12 3.75 -45.45
N ASN A 205 -30.60 2.49 -45.39
CA ASN A 205 -30.60 1.70 -44.16
C ASN A 205 -29.19 1.47 -43.62
N ASN A 206 -28.20 1.28 -44.51
CA ASN A 206 -26.79 1.16 -44.10
C ASN A 206 -26.27 2.47 -43.49
N ALA A 207 -26.55 3.63 -44.11
CA ALA A 207 -26.16 4.94 -43.60
C ALA A 207 -26.78 5.26 -42.22
N ILE A 208 -28.08 4.98 -42.05
CA ILE A 208 -28.78 5.14 -40.76
C ILE A 208 -28.17 4.23 -39.70
N GLN A 209 -27.91 2.96 -40.02
CA GLN A 209 -27.30 2.01 -39.09
C GLN A 209 -25.90 2.46 -38.65
N ARG A 210 -25.08 2.98 -39.57
CA ARG A 210 -23.74 3.50 -39.25
C ARG A 210 -23.80 4.75 -38.37
N THR A 211 -24.80 5.62 -38.58
CA THR A 211 -25.05 6.80 -37.73
C THR A 211 -25.47 6.38 -36.31
N GLN A 212 -26.37 5.41 -36.18
CA GLN A 212 -26.80 4.89 -34.88
C GLN A 212 -25.63 4.29 -34.08
N ILE A 213 -24.76 3.51 -34.74
CA ILE A 213 -23.55 2.95 -34.12
C ILE A 213 -22.64 4.05 -33.56
N CYS A 214 -22.54 5.19 -34.25
CA CYS A 214 -21.75 6.33 -33.79
C CYS A 214 -22.34 6.97 -32.52
N GLU A 215 -23.65 7.22 -32.51
CA GLU A 215 -24.32 7.82 -31.34
C GLU A 215 -24.31 6.87 -30.14
N ASP A 216 -24.52 5.56 -30.35
CA ASP A 216 -24.42 4.55 -29.30
C ASP A 216 -23.01 4.49 -28.71
N ALA A 217 -21.96 4.53 -29.54
CA ALA A 217 -20.58 4.53 -29.08
C ALA A 217 -20.23 5.78 -28.26
N LYS A 218 -20.74 6.95 -28.69
CA LYS A 218 -20.60 8.22 -27.98
C LYS A 218 -21.29 8.19 -26.62
N GLN A 219 -22.52 7.70 -26.56
CA GLN A 219 -23.28 7.61 -25.31
C GLN A 219 -22.63 6.64 -24.34
N ASN A 220 -22.19 5.47 -24.81
CA ASN A 220 -21.49 4.49 -24.00
C ASN A 220 -20.17 5.04 -23.43
N TYR A 221 -19.41 5.78 -24.24
CA TYR A 221 -18.20 6.46 -23.76
C TYR A 221 -18.52 7.53 -22.72
N ALA A 222 -19.53 8.38 -22.97
CA ALA A 222 -19.94 9.42 -22.03
C ALA A 222 -20.34 8.83 -20.66
N HIS A 223 -21.13 7.75 -20.65
CA HIS A 223 -21.50 7.05 -19.42
C HIS A 223 -20.28 6.45 -18.70
N ALA A 224 -19.38 5.77 -19.43
CA ALA A 224 -18.20 5.17 -18.84
C ALA A 224 -17.22 6.23 -18.29
N LEU A 225 -17.10 7.38 -18.95
CA LEU A 225 -16.31 8.52 -18.49
C LEU A 225 -16.86 9.11 -17.19
N GLN A 226 -18.18 9.28 -17.10
CA GLN A 226 -18.81 9.75 -15.86
C GLN A 226 -18.56 8.78 -14.70
N ALA A 227 -18.70 7.48 -14.94
CA ALA A 227 -18.43 6.45 -13.94
C ALA A 227 -16.96 6.41 -13.50
N ALA A 228 -16.01 6.54 -14.44
CA ALA A 228 -14.58 6.60 -14.15
C ALA A 228 -14.21 7.84 -13.31
N ASN A 229 -14.75 9.01 -13.67
CA ASN A 229 -14.53 10.25 -12.90
C ASN A 229 -15.09 10.14 -11.48
N GLN A 230 -16.28 9.57 -11.31
CA GLN A 230 -16.85 9.34 -9.98
C GLN A 230 -15.98 8.39 -9.16
N GLN A 231 -15.51 7.29 -9.76
CA GLN A 231 -14.64 6.34 -9.09
C GLN A 231 -13.29 6.94 -8.74
N GLN A 232 -12.71 7.76 -9.62
CA GLN A 232 -11.47 8.48 -9.37
C GLN A 232 -11.62 9.45 -8.20
N TYR A 233 -12.71 10.23 -8.17
CA TYR A 233 -13.00 11.14 -7.07
C TYR A 233 -13.11 10.39 -5.74
N GLN A 234 -13.89 9.30 -5.69
CA GLN A 234 -14.03 8.48 -4.48
C GLN A 234 -12.69 7.88 -4.04
N HIS A 235 -11.90 7.38 -5.00
CA HIS A 235 -10.60 6.78 -4.71
C HIS A 235 -9.66 7.78 -4.04
N TYR A 236 -9.38 8.92 -4.67
CA TYR A 236 -8.36 9.86 -4.19
C TYR A 236 -8.83 10.77 -3.06
N ASN A 237 -10.14 11.10 -2.97
CA ASN A 237 -10.63 12.06 -1.98
C ASN A 237 -11.28 11.38 -0.75
N GLN A 238 -11.54 10.06 -0.79
CA GLN A 238 -12.26 9.39 0.29
C GLN A 238 -11.62 8.09 0.74
N LEU A 239 -11.25 7.20 -0.18
CA LEU A 239 -10.81 5.84 0.16
C LEU A 239 -9.32 5.79 0.47
N LEU A 240 -8.49 6.29 -0.45
CA LEU A 240 -7.04 6.26 -0.32
C LEU A 240 -6.54 7.03 0.91
N PRO A 241 -7.01 8.26 1.21
CA PRO A 241 -6.59 8.98 2.42
C PRO A 241 -6.89 8.20 3.70
N LYS A 242 -8.06 7.54 3.79
CA LYS A 242 -8.42 6.73 4.96
C LYS A 242 -7.48 5.56 5.18
N ILE A 243 -7.05 4.89 4.11
CA ILE A 243 -6.10 3.78 4.21
C ILE A 243 -4.71 4.30 4.65
N LEU A 244 -4.29 5.45 4.11
CA LEU A 244 -2.98 6.04 4.39
C LEU A 244 -2.89 6.66 5.80
N GLU A 245 -3.97 7.23 6.32
CA GLU A 245 -4.00 7.82 7.67
C GLU A 245 -4.07 6.78 8.81
N VAL A 246 -4.55 5.57 8.51
CA VAL A 246 -4.68 4.48 9.49
C VAL A 246 -3.44 3.57 9.47
N SER A 247 -2.55 3.71 8.48
CA SER A 247 -1.32 2.92 8.28
C SER A 247 -0.12 3.43 9.07
#